data_AF-A0A3G6RCU6-F1
#
_entry.id   AF-A0A3G6RCU6-F1
#
_cell.length_a   1.000
_cell.length_b   1.000
_cell.length_c   1.000
_cell.angle_alpha   90.00
_cell.angle_beta   90.00
_cell.angle_gamma   90.00
#
_symmetry.space_group_name_H-M   'P 1'
#
loop_
_entity.id
_entity.type
_entity.pdbx_description
1 polymer ?
#
loop_
_entity_poly.entity_id
_entity_poly.type
_entity_poly.pdbx_seq_one_letter_code
_entity_poly.pdbx_strand_id
1 'polypeptide(L)' 'MKEIILNTIDDLCSDFTYYDRKEDEQLSMEQLDETVKSGEITIDEMVERFRKNLEETYTK' A
#
# COMPACT_ATOMS: atom_id res chain seq x y z
N MET A 1 16.56 14.36 -4.09
CA MET A 1 15.55 14.37 -3.00
C MET A 1 14.20 13.89 -3.50
N LYS A 2 13.57 14.55 -4.49
CA LYS A 2 12.34 14.07 -5.12
C LYS A 2 12.42 12.61 -5.59
N GLU A 3 13.43 12.26 -6.39
CA GLU A 3 13.64 10.90 -6.87
C GLU A 3 13.85 9.88 -5.74
N ILE A 4 14.51 10.28 -4.65
CA ILE A 4 14.70 9.40 -3.48
C ILE A 4 13.35 9.11 -2.83
N ILE A 5 12.50 10.13 -2.67
CA ILE A 5 11.14 9.98 -2.11
C ILE A 5 10.29 9.07 -3.00
N LEU A 6 10.36 9.25 -4.33
CA LEU A 6 9.62 8.41 -5.27
C LEU A 6 10.07 6.95 -5.21
N ASN A 7 11.39 6.70 -5.20
CA ASN A 7 11.92 5.34 -5.05
C ASN A 7 11.48 4.70 -3.73
N THR A 8 11.47 5.47 -2.62
CA THR A 8 10.98 4.95 -1.34
C THR A 8 9.49 4.60 -1.38
N ILE A 9 8.68 5.31 -2.18
CA ILE A 9 7.27 4.95 -2.39
C ILE A 9 7.17 3.64 -3.19
N ASP A 10 7.98 3.47 -4.23
CA ASP A 10 8.02 2.23 -5.02
C ASP A 10 8.44 1.02 -4.16
N ASP A 11 9.43 1.20 -3.29
CA ASP A 11 9.87 0.18 -2.32
C ASP A 11 8.72 -0.15 -1.35
N LEU A 12 8.07 0.85 -0.75
CA LEU A 12 6.92 0.66 0.15
C LEU A 12 5.78 -0.12 -0.53
N CYS A 13 5.48 0.18 -1.80
CA CYS A 13 4.48 -0.57 -2.56
C CYS A 13 4.89 -2.03 -2.79
N SER A 14 6.15 -2.27 -3.09
CA SER A 14 6.69 -3.63 -3.29
C SER A 14 6.65 -4.45 -2.00
N ASP A 15 6.98 -3.83 -0.87
CA ASP A 15 6.93 -4.45 0.45
C ASP A 15 5.49 -4.75 0.85
N PHE A 16 4.60 -3.76 0.73
CA PHE A 16 3.20 -3.89 1.10
C PHE A 16 2.46 -4.99 0.30
N THR A 17 2.77 -5.13 -0.98
CA THR A 17 2.08 -6.08 -1.88
C THR A 17 2.72 -7.46 -1.91
N TYR A 18 4.01 -7.57 -1.57
CA TYR A 18 4.75 -8.80 -1.80
C TYR A 18 5.76 -9.11 -0.70
N TYR A 19 6.80 -8.29 -0.50
CA TYR A 19 7.96 -8.73 0.30
C TYR A 19 7.64 -8.91 1.79
N ASP A 20 6.93 -7.97 2.41
CA ASP A 20 6.55 -8.07 3.83
C ASP A 20 5.43 -9.10 4.06
N ARG A 21 4.68 -9.45 3.00
CA ARG A 21 3.53 -10.38 3.06
C ARG A 21 3.92 -11.85 3.02
N LYS A 22 5.19 -12.17 2.75
CA LYS A 22 5.66 -13.56 2.67
C LYS A 22 5.64 -14.28 4.01
N GLU A 23 5.87 -13.55 5.10
CA GLU A 23 5.93 -14.08 6.47
C GLU A 23 4.85 -13.47 7.36
N ASP A 24 3.92 -12.70 6.79
CA ASP A 24 2.84 -12.05 7.52
C ASP A 24 1.67 -13.02 7.74
N GLU A 25 1.49 -13.45 9.00
CA GLU A 25 0.40 -14.33 9.40
C GLU A 25 -0.96 -13.63 9.54
N GLN A 26 -1.01 -12.29 9.53
CA GLN A 26 -2.25 -11.50 9.68
C GLN A 26 -2.87 -11.13 8.34
N LEU A 27 -2.03 -10.80 7.35
CA LEU A 27 -2.46 -10.53 5.99
C LEU A 27 -1.46 -11.14 5.02
N SER A 28 -1.75 -12.35 4.55
CA SER A 28 -0.92 -13.01 3.55
C SER A 28 -1.09 -12.35 2.17
N MET A 29 -0.12 -12.62 1.28
CA MET A 29 -0.19 -12.18 -0.11
C MET A 29 -1.44 -12.70 -0.83
N GLU A 30 -1.80 -13.97 -0.58
CA GLU A 30 -2.97 -14.60 -1.18
C GLU A 30 -4.26 -13.91 -0.71
N GLN A 31 -4.37 -13.61 0.58
CA GLN A 31 -5.52 -12.89 1.13
C GLN A 31 -5.66 -11.50 0.51
N LEU A 32 -4.57 -10.73 0.44
CA LEU A 32 -4.59 -9.40 -0.17
C LEU A 32 -5.01 -9.46 -1.66
N ASP A 33 -4.44 -10.40 -2.43
CA ASP A 33 -4.76 -10.58 -3.84
C ASP A 33 -6.23 -10.99 -4.04
N GLU A 34 -6.75 -11.90 -3.21
CA GLU A 34 -8.15 -12.30 -3.23
C GLU A 34 -9.10 -11.17 -2.86
N THR A 35 -8.80 -10.39 -1.81
CA THR A 35 -9.62 -9.24 -1.39
C THR A 35 -9.68 -8.15 -2.47
N VAL A 36 -8.56 -7.90 -3.17
CA VAL A 36 -8.53 -6.95 -4.30
C VAL A 36 -9.31 -7.51 -5.50
N LYS A 37 -9.15 -8.80 -5.83
CA LYS A 37 -9.85 -9.45 -6.94
C LYS A 37 -11.36 -9.60 -6.72
N SER A 38 -11.77 -9.81 -5.47
CA SER A 38 -13.19 -9.90 -5.09
C SER A 38 -13.90 -8.54 -5.14
N GLY A 39 -13.13 -7.44 -5.13
CA GLY A 39 -13.65 -6.08 -5.05
C GLY A 39 -14.09 -5.68 -3.65
N GLU A 40 -13.74 -6.45 -2.62
CA GLU A 40 -13.96 -6.07 -1.21
C GLU A 40 -13.13 -4.84 -0.82
N ILE A 41 -11.97 -4.65 -1.49
CA ILE A 41 -11.25 -3.37 -1.52
C ILE A 41 -10.80 -3.07 -2.95
N THR A 42 -10.89 -1.80 -3.34
CA THR A 42 -10.42 -1.33 -4.64
C THR A 42 -9.07 -0.61 -4.52
N ILE A 43 -8.31 -0.57 -5.62
CA ILE A 43 -7.05 0.20 -5.68
C ILE A 43 -7.32 1.68 -5.37
N ASP A 44 -8.45 2.23 -5.82
CA ASP A 44 -8.81 3.62 -5.56
C ASP A 44 -9.01 3.90 -4.07
N GLU A 45 -9.65 2.99 -3.32
CA GLU A 45 -9.79 3.11 -1.86
C GLU A 45 -8.45 3.05 -1.14
N MET A 46 -7.53 2.19 -1.60
CA MET A 46 -6.18 2.08 -1.06
C MET A 46 -5.39 3.38 -1.29
N VAL A 47 -5.44 3.91 -2.51
CA VAL A 47 -4.77 5.17 -2.90
C VAL A 47 -5.36 6.35 -2.15
N GLU A 48 -6.69 6.41 -2.00
CA GLU A 48 -7.37 7.48 -1.27
C GLU A 48 -6.97 7.48 0.22
N ARG A 49 -6.88 6.29 0.84
CA ARG A 49 -6.39 6.18 2.22
C ARG A 49 -4.95 6.67 2.35
N PHE A 50 -4.07 6.32 1.42
CA PHE A 50 -2.67 6.77 1.43
C PHE A 50 -2.57 8.29 1.25
N ARG A 51 -3.27 8.85 0.25
CA ARG A 51 -3.35 10.29 -0.01
C ARG A 51 -3.79 11.04 1.23
N LYS A 52 -4.89 10.61 1.86
CA LYS A 52 -5.43 11.25 3.06
C LYS A 52 -4.40 11.33 4.18
N ASN A 53 -3.64 10.24 4.43
CA ASN A 53 -2.60 10.23 5.46
C ASN A 53 -1.45 11.22 5.17
N LEU A 54 -1.04 11.35 3.90
CA LEU A 54 -0.02 12.31 3.50
C LEU A 54 -0.51 13.75 3.64
N GLU A 55 -1.70 14.05 3.13
CA GLU A 55 -2.33 15.36 3.26
C GLU A 55 -2.48 15.75 4.74
N GLU A 56 -3.02 14.86 5.57
CA GLU A 56 -3.12 15.10 7.01
C GLU A 56 -1.77 15.36 7.69
N THR A 57 -0.66 14.84 7.16
CA THR A 57 0.67 15.05 7.75
C THR A 57 1.31 16.36 7.32
N TYR A 58 1.13 16.75 6.05
CA TYR A 58 1.85 17.88 5.44
C TYR A 58 1.00 19.13 5.20
N THR A 59 -0.33 19.02 5.31
CA THR A 59 -1.26 20.15 5.18
C THR A 59 -2.04 20.46 6.46
N LYS A 60 -1.68 19.82 7.58
CA LYS A 60 -2.07 20.29 8.92
C LYS A 60 -1.19 21.45 9.39
#